data_AF-K1XFE8-F1
#
_entry.id   AF-K1XFE8-F1
#
_cell.length_a   1.000
_cell.length_b   1.000
_cell.length_c   1.000
_cell.angle_alpha   90.00
_cell.angle_beta   90.00
_cell.angle_gamma   90.00
#
_symmetry.space_group_name_H-M   'P 1'
#
loop_
_entity.id
_entity.type
_entity.pdbx_description
1 polymer ?
#
loop_
_entity_poly.entity_id
_entity_poly.type
_entity_poly.pdbx_seq_one_letter_code
_entity_poly.pdbx_strand_id
1 'polypeptide(L)'
;MKLNNTFKLIVAIAVSELAGIIGSFFTMDAIPTWYATLARPTWNPPSWLFGPVWVTLYAMMGVAAWLVWMKMDSHHGPAMKFESLTTGKIKIGKREGRNALTIFGVQLFLNAIWSIIFFGLHSPGWAFVEIILLWLAIVATIVVFAKISKPAAWLLVPYILWVSFAGFLNFTIWDLNKNGVEQVYCTADAMQCSDGTYVGRSGVNCEFVCPEIVVDPSWKTATDTKNGISFRYPETLSTTYMRAFDWPPQVQIVDGALSCVNTGKEIERAGRTELRMVDDRAYCVTALSEGAAGSTYTQYAYAVGKGLQTWIFTATLRASQCGNYNDPQRIECEQEREAFDFDSVMDKIIRSATIL
;
A
#
# COMPACT_ATOMS: atom_id res chain seq x y z
N MET A 1 56.11 -5.26 -2.38
CA MET A 1 55.28 -6.39 -2.86
C MET A 1 54.29 -5.86 -3.89
N LYS A 2 54.26 -6.40 -5.12
CA LYS A 2 53.17 -6.10 -6.07
C LYS A 2 51.89 -6.72 -5.49
N LEU A 3 50.93 -5.90 -5.08
CA LEU A 3 49.64 -6.40 -4.57
C LEU A 3 48.92 -7.19 -5.67
N ASN A 4 48.36 -8.36 -5.31
CA ASN A 4 47.55 -9.18 -6.21
C ASN A 4 46.33 -8.38 -6.72
N ASN A 5 45.97 -8.53 -7.99
CA ASN A 5 44.85 -7.83 -8.60
C ASN A 5 43.52 -8.16 -7.90
N THR A 6 43.36 -9.42 -7.45
CA THR A 6 42.19 -9.85 -6.66
C THR A 6 42.11 -9.09 -5.34
N PHE A 7 43.25 -8.87 -4.67
CA PHE A 7 43.29 -8.13 -3.42
C PHE A 7 42.89 -6.67 -3.62
N LYS A 8 43.37 -6.01 -4.68
CA LYS A 8 42.97 -4.63 -5.01
C LYS A 8 41.48 -4.50 -5.30
N LEU A 9 40.88 -5.51 -5.95
CA LEU A 9 39.45 -5.54 -6.23
C LEU A 9 38.65 -5.61 -4.92
N ILE A 10 39.02 -6.55 -4.04
CA ILE A 10 38.38 -6.71 -2.73
C ILE A 10 38.48 -5.41 -1.93
N VAL A 11 39.65 -4.77 -1.90
CA VAL A 11 39.83 -3.49 -1.20
C VAL A 11 38.94 -2.39 -1.78
N ALA A 12 38.88 -2.25 -3.11
CA ALA A 12 38.07 -1.20 -3.74
C ALA A 12 36.56 -1.39 -3.49
N ILE A 13 36.07 -2.63 -3.53
CA ILE A 13 34.67 -2.95 -3.19
C ILE A 13 34.43 -2.71 -1.70
N ALA A 14 35.28 -3.24 -0.82
CA ALA A 14 35.12 -3.10 0.62
C ALA A 14 35.10 -1.63 1.07
N VAL A 15 35.96 -0.77 0.50
CA VAL A 15 35.96 0.67 0.78
C VAL A 15 34.66 1.34 0.32
N SER A 16 34.12 0.93 -0.84
CA SER A 16 32.86 1.47 -1.35
C SER A 16 31.68 1.06 -0.48
N GLU A 17 31.60 -0.23 -0.11
CA GLU A 17 30.56 -0.74 0.80
C GLU A 17 30.64 -0.12 2.19
N LEU A 18 31.85 0.15 2.69
CA LEU A 18 32.04 0.78 4.00
C LEU A 18 31.36 2.16 4.07
N ALA A 19 31.37 2.92 2.99
CA ALA A 19 30.65 4.19 2.92
C ALA A 19 29.13 4.00 3.06
N GLY A 20 28.59 2.94 2.44
CA GLY A 20 27.19 2.54 2.59
C GLY A 20 26.83 2.10 4.00
N ILE A 21 27.71 1.34 4.66
CA ILE A 21 27.54 0.92 6.05
C ILE A 21 27.50 2.13 6.98
N ILE A 22 28.42 3.09 6.82
CA ILE A 22 28.43 4.34 7.61
C ILE A 22 27.10 5.07 7.48
N GLY A 23 26.59 5.23 6.25
CA GLY A 23 25.29 5.86 6.04
C GLY A 23 24.13 5.07 6.66
N SER A 24 24.20 3.74 6.64
CA SER A 24 23.12 2.87 7.12
C SER A 24 22.88 2.96 8.63
N PHE A 25 23.91 3.27 9.44
CA PHE A 25 23.76 3.49 10.89
C PHE A 25 22.76 4.61 11.21
N PHE A 26 22.69 5.66 10.40
CA PHE A 26 21.73 6.76 10.60
C PHE A 26 20.35 6.43 10.02
N THR A 27 20.32 5.62 8.96
CA THR A 27 19.09 5.26 8.25
C THR A 27 18.25 4.23 9.01
N MET A 28 18.86 3.24 9.68
CA MET A 28 18.15 2.10 10.28
C MET A 28 17.12 2.52 11.34
N ASP A 29 17.49 3.41 12.25
CA ASP A 29 16.59 3.89 13.31
C ASP A 29 15.64 4.96 12.81
N ALA A 30 16.10 5.82 11.88
CA ALA A 30 15.32 6.93 11.37
C ALA A 30 14.20 6.50 10.41
N ILE A 31 14.34 5.38 9.68
CA ILE A 31 13.30 4.88 8.75
C ILE A 31 11.95 4.62 9.46
N PRO A 32 11.87 3.75 10.49
CA PRO A 32 10.61 3.43 11.14
C PRO A 32 10.11 4.53 12.08
N THR A 33 10.97 5.47 12.47
CA THR A 33 10.62 6.55 13.40
C THR A 33 10.33 7.85 12.65
N TRP A 34 11.34 8.68 12.39
CA TRP A 34 11.20 10.01 11.81
C TRP A 34 10.78 10.01 10.34
N TYR A 35 11.38 9.15 9.50
CA TYR A 35 11.06 9.12 8.08
C TYR A 35 9.63 8.64 7.82
N ALA A 36 9.08 7.81 8.71
CA ALA A 36 7.69 7.36 8.65
C ALA A 36 6.69 8.51 8.87
N THR A 37 7.07 9.57 9.58
CA THR A 37 6.20 10.74 9.85
C THR A 37 6.20 11.76 8.72
N LEU A 38 7.14 11.69 7.77
CA LEU A 38 7.21 12.65 6.67
C LEU A 38 6.09 12.40 5.63
N ALA A 39 5.52 13.50 5.13
CA ALA A 39 4.70 13.45 3.92
C ALA A 39 5.58 13.01 2.74
N ARG A 40 5.14 11.98 2.01
CA ARG A 40 5.89 11.36 0.91
C ARG A 40 5.01 11.25 -0.34
N PRO A 41 5.57 11.40 -1.54
CA PRO A 41 4.80 11.24 -2.76
C PRO A 41 4.32 9.79 -2.93
N THR A 42 3.20 9.61 -3.64
CA THR A 42 2.61 8.28 -3.92
C THR A 42 3.51 7.36 -4.75
N TRP A 43 4.48 7.93 -5.48
CA TRP A 43 5.48 7.21 -6.27
C TRP A 43 6.76 6.88 -5.49
N ASN A 44 6.83 7.17 -4.19
CA ASN A 44 7.96 6.78 -3.35
C ASN A 44 8.08 5.24 -3.29
N PRO A 45 9.22 4.65 -3.68
CA PRO A 45 9.37 3.20 -3.67
C PRO A 45 9.30 2.62 -2.24
N PRO A 46 8.95 1.32 -2.11
CA PRO A 46 9.03 0.63 -0.82
C PRO A 46 10.44 0.67 -0.23
N SER A 47 10.57 0.90 1.09
CA SER A 47 11.86 1.06 1.78
C SER A 47 12.84 -0.10 1.56
N TRP A 48 12.33 -1.33 1.43
CA TRP A 48 13.18 -2.51 1.21
C TRP A 48 13.96 -2.46 -0.11
N LEU A 49 13.47 -1.74 -1.13
CA LEU A 49 14.11 -1.66 -2.44
C LEU A 49 15.44 -0.90 -2.39
N PHE A 50 15.58 0.08 -1.49
CA PHE A 50 16.77 0.93 -1.41
C PHE A 50 18.03 0.13 -1.03
N GLY A 51 17.92 -0.85 -0.14
CA GLY A 51 19.05 -1.66 0.32
C GLY A 51 19.76 -2.43 -0.82
N PRO A 52 19.05 -3.31 -1.55
CA PRO A 52 19.62 -4.05 -2.68
C PRO A 52 20.19 -3.15 -3.77
N VAL A 53 19.53 -2.02 -4.07
CA VAL A 53 20.00 -1.06 -5.06
C VAL A 53 21.33 -0.45 -4.63
N TRP A 54 21.43 0.05 -3.39
CA TRP A 54 22.67 0.67 -2.91
C TRP A 54 23.84 -0.31 -2.82
N VAL A 55 23.62 -1.53 -2.32
CA VAL A 55 24.67 -2.57 -2.30
C VAL A 55 25.17 -2.86 -3.72
N THR A 56 24.26 -2.98 -4.69
CA THR A 56 24.65 -3.19 -6.09
C THR A 56 25.47 -2.02 -6.63
N LEU A 57 25.05 -0.78 -6.35
CA LEU A 57 25.74 0.42 -6.80
C LEU A 57 27.14 0.56 -6.17
N TYR A 58 27.31 0.29 -4.87
CA TYR A 58 28.61 0.32 -4.20
C TYR A 58 29.57 -0.74 -4.76
N ALA A 59 29.08 -1.95 -5.03
CA ALA A 59 29.86 -2.97 -5.72
C ALA A 59 30.33 -2.50 -7.12
N MET A 60 29.43 -1.89 -7.91
CA MET A 60 29.76 -1.34 -9.23
C MET A 60 30.79 -0.20 -9.15
N MET A 61 30.65 0.70 -8.17
CA MET A 61 31.62 1.76 -7.88
C MET A 61 33.00 1.19 -7.53
N GLY A 62 33.04 0.17 -6.67
CA GLY A 62 34.28 -0.52 -6.30
C GLY A 62 34.98 -1.17 -7.49
N VAL A 63 34.23 -1.84 -8.37
CA VAL A 63 34.75 -2.40 -9.62
C VAL A 63 35.27 -1.30 -10.55
N ALA A 64 34.54 -0.18 -10.68
CA ALA A 64 34.98 0.96 -11.49
C ALA A 64 36.30 1.55 -10.96
N ALA A 65 36.42 1.77 -9.65
CA ALA A 65 37.63 2.25 -9.01
C ALA A 65 38.80 1.27 -9.19
N TRP A 66 38.55 -0.04 -9.08
CA TRP A 66 39.54 -1.08 -9.32
C TRP A 66 40.06 -1.06 -10.77
N LEU A 67 39.18 -0.91 -11.77
CA LEU A 67 39.60 -0.81 -13.19
C LEU A 67 40.53 0.38 -13.43
N VAL A 68 40.26 1.52 -12.79
CA VAL A 68 41.12 2.71 -12.84
C VAL A 68 42.45 2.45 -12.13
N TRP A 69 42.43 1.85 -10.94
CA TRP A 69 43.65 1.49 -10.19
C TRP A 69 44.53 0.51 -10.98
N MET A 70 43.94 -0.49 -11.63
CA MET A 70 44.63 -1.45 -12.50
C MET A 70 45.35 -0.77 -13.67
N LYS A 71 44.68 0.16 -14.35
CA LYS A 71 45.27 0.95 -15.45
C LYS A 71 46.44 1.81 -14.98
N MET A 72 46.37 2.36 -13.77
CA MET A 72 47.47 3.12 -13.16
C MET A 72 48.69 2.25 -12.80
N ASP A 73 48.47 1.07 -12.22
CA ASP A 73 49.55 0.21 -11.73
C ASP A 73 50.31 -0.50 -12.85
N SER A 74 49.67 -0.68 -14.01
CA SER A 74 50.25 -1.28 -15.21
C SER A 74 51.41 -0.46 -15.81
N HIS A 75 51.57 0.81 -15.42
CA HIS A 75 52.64 1.69 -15.89
C HIS A 75 53.98 1.56 -15.11
N HIS A 76 54.16 0.52 -14.29
CA HIS A 76 55.42 0.21 -13.57
C HIS A 76 56.47 -0.53 -14.43
N GLY A 77 56.74 -0.05 -15.65
CA GLY A 77 57.99 -0.38 -16.36
C GLY A 77 59.04 0.71 -16.07
N PRO A 78 60.34 0.39 -15.97
CA PRO A 78 61.36 1.43 -15.87
C PRO A 78 61.25 2.34 -17.10
N ALA A 79 61.51 3.63 -16.91
CA ALA A 79 61.51 4.63 -17.98
C ALA A 79 62.61 4.32 -19.01
N MET A 80 62.35 3.36 -19.91
CA MET A 80 63.17 3.17 -21.08
C MET A 80 62.70 4.20 -22.11
N LYS A 81 63.54 5.21 -22.31
CA LYS A 81 63.51 6.08 -23.48
C LYS A 81 63.51 5.20 -24.72
N PHE A 82 62.40 5.17 -25.44
CA PHE A 82 62.44 4.89 -26.87
C PHE A 82 61.65 6.00 -27.56
N GLU A 83 62.39 6.82 -28.27
CA GLU A 83 61.90 7.82 -29.20
C GLU A 83 61.31 7.08 -30.39
N SER A 84 60.01 7.20 -30.58
CA SER A 84 59.36 6.80 -31.82
C SER A 84 58.15 7.69 -32.02
N LEU A 85 58.32 8.64 -32.95
CA LEU A 85 57.23 9.29 -33.67
C LEU A 85 56.24 8.22 -34.16
N THR A 86 54.98 8.61 -34.35
CA THR A 86 53.90 7.80 -34.96
C THR A 86 53.21 6.77 -34.04
N THR A 87 52.47 7.25 -33.04
CA THR A 87 51.06 6.85 -32.77
C THR A 87 50.53 7.60 -31.55
N GLY A 88 49.44 8.34 -31.71
CA GLY A 88 48.79 9.13 -30.65
C GLY A 88 48.14 8.28 -29.56
N LYS A 89 48.94 7.60 -28.73
CA LYS A 89 48.51 7.03 -27.45
C LYS A 89 48.81 8.04 -26.35
N ILE A 90 47.77 8.69 -25.84
CA ILE A 90 47.84 9.59 -24.68
C ILE A 90 48.51 8.84 -23.53
N LYS A 91 49.74 9.23 -23.17
CA LYS A 91 50.46 8.72 -21.99
C LYS A 91 49.86 9.40 -20.76
N ILE A 92 48.97 8.71 -20.06
CA ILE A 92 48.38 9.19 -18.81
C ILE A 92 49.46 9.16 -17.72
N GLY A 93 49.76 10.32 -17.14
CA GLY A 93 50.76 10.44 -16.08
C GLY A 93 50.26 9.85 -14.76
N LYS A 94 51.15 9.26 -13.94
CA LYS A 94 50.85 8.74 -12.59
C LYS A 94 50.12 9.75 -11.68
N ARG A 95 50.30 11.05 -11.95
CA ARG A 95 49.64 12.18 -11.25
C ARG A 95 48.15 12.30 -11.59
N GLU A 96 47.75 12.03 -12.84
CA GLU A 96 46.36 12.17 -13.30
C GLU A 96 45.46 11.07 -12.74
N GLY A 97 45.95 9.82 -12.68
CA GLY A 97 45.20 8.73 -12.06
C GLY A 97 45.04 8.87 -10.54
N ARG A 98 46.05 9.42 -9.84
CA ARG A 98 45.95 9.64 -8.40
C ARG A 98 44.90 10.69 -8.08
N ASN A 99 44.82 11.74 -8.90
CA ASN A 99 43.77 12.74 -8.82
C ASN A 99 42.38 12.13 -9.09
N ALA A 100 42.25 11.16 -10.01
CA ALA A 100 40.99 10.47 -10.28
C ALA A 100 40.45 9.71 -9.06
N LEU A 101 41.30 8.96 -8.37
CA LEU A 101 40.91 8.23 -7.15
C LEU A 101 40.62 9.19 -5.98
N THR A 102 41.28 10.35 -5.92
CA THR A 102 40.92 11.40 -4.94
C THR A 102 39.52 11.97 -5.21
N ILE A 103 39.18 12.26 -6.46
CA ILE A 103 37.83 12.73 -6.84
C ILE A 103 36.78 11.68 -6.49
N PHE A 104 37.05 10.41 -6.79
CA PHE A 104 36.19 9.29 -6.37
C PHE A 104 36.03 9.22 -4.84
N GLY A 105 37.11 9.40 -4.07
CA GLY A 105 37.06 9.44 -2.62
C GLY A 105 36.20 10.59 -2.07
N VAL A 106 36.29 11.78 -2.67
CA VAL A 106 35.42 12.93 -2.33
C VAL A 106 33.96 12.62 -2.64
N GLN A 107 33.69 12.03 -3.80
CA GLN A 107 32.35 11.61 -4.19
C GLN A 107 31.77 10.55 -3.24
N LEU A 108 32.58 9.60 -2.78
CA LEU A 108 32.17 8.58 -1.81
C LEU A 108 31.91 9.18 -0.42
N PHE A 109 32.71 10.18 -0.03
CA PHE A 109 32.53 10.91 1.23
C PHE A 109 31.24 11.71 1.25
N LEU A 110 30.95 12.47 0.17
CA LEU A 110 29.68 13.17 -0.01
C LEU A 110 28.50 12.20 0.11
N ASN A 111 28.60 11.06 -0.59
CA ASN A 111 27.57 10.03 -0.56
C ASN A 111 27.29 9.48 0.85
N ALA A 112 28.31 9.30 1.70
CA ALA A 112 28.12 8.91 3.09
C ALA A 112 27.51 10.03 3.95
N ILE A 113 27.91 11.29 3.71
CA ILE A 113 27.39 12.46 4.44
C ILE A 113 25.90 12.67 4.18
N TRP A 114 25.41 12.38 2.97
CA TRP A 114 23.99 12.57 2.65
C TRP A 114 23.07 11.92 3.68
N SER A 115 23.33 10.66 4.05
CA SER A 115 22.54 9.93 5.06
C SER A 115 22.60 10.58 6.43
N ILE A 116 23.76 11.14 6.80
CA ILE A 116 23.94 11.86 8.07
C ILE A 116 23.10 13.14 8.08
N ILE A 117 23.08 13.91 6.99
CA ILE A 117 22.30 15.15 6.93
C ILE A 117 20.81 14.85 6.86
N PHE A 118 20.40 13.90 6.01
CA PHE A 118 19.00 13.58 5.81
C PHE A 118 18.40 12.88 7.05
N PHE A 119 18.98 11.76 7.47
CA PHE A 119 18.45 10.94 8.56
C PHE A 119 19.05 11.28 9.93
N GLY A 120 20.31 11.71 10.01
CA GLY A 120 20.93 12.07 11.29
C GLY A 120 20.53 13.46 11.80
N LEU A 121 20.55 14.46 10.92
CA LEU A 121 20.17 15.85 11.25
C LEU A 121 18.71 16.16 10.95
N HIS A 122 17.94 15.19 10.45
CA HIS A 122 16.53 15.35 10.08
C HIS A 122 16.28 16.57 9.17
N SER A 123 17.20 16.84 8.24
CA SER A 123 17.16 18.06 7.42
C SER A 123 17.09 17.76 5.93
N PRO A 124 15.87 17.53 5.37
CA PRO A 124 15.68 17.30 3.95
C PRO A 124 16.25 18.43 3.07
N GLY A 125 16.09 19.69 3.47
CA GLY A 125 16.57 20.84 2.70
C GLY A 125 18.10 20.88 2.57
N TRP A 126 18.85 20.68 3.65
CA TRP A 126 20.32 20.61 3.58
C TRP A 126 20.79 19.36 2.85
N ALA A 127 20.08 18.24 2.98
CA ALA A 127 20.38 17.03 2.23
C ALA A 127 20.14 17.21 0.71
N PHE A 128 19.19 18.06 0.31
CA PHE A 128 19.00 18.42 -1.09
C PHE A 128 20.16 19.25 -1.64
N VAL A 129 20.71 20.17 -0.85
CA VAL A 129 21.92 20.92 -1.26
C VAL A 129 23.10 19.96 -1.41
N GLU A 130 23.28 19.04 -0.46
CA GLU A 130 24.34 18.02 -0.53
C GLU A 130 24.19 17.12 -1.76
N ILE A 131 22.98 16.61 -2.07
CA ILE A 131 22.82 15.66 -3.17
C ILE A 131 23.13 16.31 -4.54
N ILE A 132 22.96 17.62 -4.68
CA ILE A 132 23.41 18.37 -5.86
C ILE A 132 24.95 18.37 -5.96
N LEU A 133 25.65 18.61 -4.84
CA LEU A 133 27.12 18.55 -4.79
C LEU A 133 27.62 17.13 -5.11
N LEU A 134 26.96 16.11 -4.55
CA LEU A 134 27.24 14.72 -4.87
C LEU A 134 27.04 14.45 -6.36
N TRP A 135 25.91 14.86 -6.94
CA TRP A 135 25.62 14.66 -8.35
C TRP A 135 26.72 15.25 -9.25
N LEU A 136 27.17 16.47 -8.96
CA LEU A 136 28.28 17.11 -9.66
C LEU A 136 29.60 16.34 -9.50
N ALA A 137 29.88 15.83 -8.29
CA ALA A 137 31.05 15.01 -8.04
C ALA A 137 31.01 13.68 -8.81
N ILE A 138 29.84 13.05 -8.96
CA ILE A 138 29.68 11.83 -9.77
C ILE A 138 29.96 12.12 -11.25
N VAL A 139 29.43 13.23 -11.80
CA VAL A 139 29.72 13.64 -13.18
C VAL A 139 31.22 13.87 -13.36
N ALA A 140 31.88 14.56 -12.42
CA ALA A 140 33.33 14.75 -12.46
C ALA A 140 34.09 13.41 -12.45
N THR A 141 33.68 12.46 -11.60
CA THR A 141 34.25 11.10 -11.57
C THR A 141 34.05 10.38 -12.90
N ILE A 142 32.85 10.41 -13.49
CA ILE A 142 32.57 9.79 -14.80
C ILE A 142 33.47 10.36 -15.88
N VAL A 143 33.59 11.70 -15.97
CA VAL A 143 34.43 12.37 -16.99
C VAL A 143 35.89 11.99 -16.84
N VAL A 144 36.41 11.95 -15.60
CA VAL A 144 37.81 11.58 -15.36
C VAL A 144 38.04 10.09 -15.60
N PHE A 145 37.11 9.22 -15.17
CA PHE A 145 37.21 7.78 -15.40
C PHE A 145 37.11 7.44 -16.88
N ALA A 146 36.28 8.15 -17.66
CA ALA A 146 36.14 7.93 -19.09
C ALA A 146 37.45 8.16 -19.87
N LYS A 147 38.29 9.10 -19.40
CA LYS A 147 39.63 9.34 -19.95
C LYS A 147 40.61 8.18 -19.71
N ILE A 148 40.40 7.39 -18.65
CA ILE A 148 41.30 6.30 -18.24
C ILE A 148 40.76 4.93 -18.71
N SER A 149 39.48 4.67 -18.45
CA SER A 149 38.79 3.40 -18.71
C SER A 149 37.31 3.67 -19.01
N LYS A 150 36.93 3.58 -20.29
CA LYS A 150 35.51 3.69 -20.70
C LYS A 150 34.59 2.71 -19.96
N PRO A 151 34.97 1.43 -19.74
CA PRO A 151 34.14 0.52 -18.94
C PRO A 151 33.91 1.01 -17.51
N ALA A 152 34.91 1.64 -16.87
CA ALA A 152 34.76 2.17 -15.51
C ALA A 152 33.76 3.34 -15.47
N ALA A 153 33.75 4.19 -16.49
CA ALA A 153 32.76 5.27 -16.60
C ALA A 153 31.34 4.73 -16.82
N TRP A 154 31.17 3.71 -17.67
CA TRP A 154 29.87 3.09 -17.92
C TRP A 154 29.26 2.42 -16.67
N LEU A 155 30.11 1.84 -15.80
CA LEU A 155 29.66 1.28 -14.52
C LEU A 155 29.09 2.33 -13.55
N LEU A 156 29.41 3.62 -13.74
CA LEU A 156 28.87 4.71 -12.92
C LEU A 156 27.58 5.32 -13.50
N VAL A 157 27.15 4.92 -14.70
CA VAL A 157 25.91 5.43 -15.32
C VAL A 157 24.65 5.04 -14.52
N PRO A 158 24.47 3.78 -14.08
CA PRO A 158 23.34 3.43 -13.22
C PRO A 158 23.33 4.23 -11.91
N TYR A 159 24.50 4.58 -11.39
CA TYR A 159 24.62 5.38 -10.18
C TYR A 159 24.13 6.81 -10.35
N ILE A 160 24.56 7.54 -11.41
CA ILE A 160 24.08 8.91 -11.64
C ILE A 160 22.56 8.94 -11.91
N LEU A 161 22.01 7.92 -12.59
CA LEU A 161 20.57 7.80 -12.82
C LEU A 161 19.81 7.62 -11.50
N TRP A 162 20.31 6.74 -10.63
CA TRP A 162 19.72 6.53 -9.30
C TRP A 162 19.81 7.79 -8.43
N VAL A 163 20.94 8.50 -8.43
CA VAL A 163 21.10 9.75 -7.65
C VAL A 163 20.24 10.87 -8.22
N SER A 164 19.99 10.90 -9.52
CA SER A 164 19.04 11.85 -10.13
C SER A 164 17.61 11.58 -9.64
N PHE A 165 17.20 10.31 -9.60
CA PHE A 165 15.93 9.90 -9.02
C PHE A 165 15.84 10.25 -7.52
N ALA A 166 16.86 9.90 -6.74
CA ALA A 166 16.93 10.19 -5.31
C ALA A 166 16.93 11.70 -5.02
N GLY A 167 17.57 12.51 -5.88
CA GLY A 167 17.54 13.97 -5.80
C GLY A 167 16.14 14.54 -6.00
N PHE A 168 15.41 14.03 -6.99
CA PHE A 168 14.02 14.44 -7.22
C PHE A 168 13.08 14.00 -6.08
N LEU A 169 13.28 12.79 -5.55
CA LEU A 169 12.57 12.29 -4.37
C LEU A 169 12.85 13.17 -3.14
N ASN A 170 14.12 13.48 -2.86
CA ASN A 170 14.52 14.32 -1.74
C ASN A 170 13.90 15.72 -1.84
N PHE A 171 13.97 16.36 -3.01
CA PHE A 171 13.32 17.65 -3.26
C PHE A 171 11.81 17.59 -2.99
N THR A 172 11.13 16.56 -3.50
CA THR A 172 9.68 16.41 -3.31
C THR A 172 9.33 16.24 -1.83
N ILE A 173 10.09 15.43 -1.09
CA ILE A 173 9.92 15.28 0.36
C ILE A 173 10.16 16.62 1.06
N TRP A 174 11.21 17.36 0.68
CA TRP A 174 11.47 18.67 1.26
C TRP A 174 10.32 19.66 1.00
N ASP A 175 9.83 19.77 -0.23
CA ASP A 175 8.76 20.71 -0.59
C ASP A 175 7.44 20.37 0.12
N LEU A 176 7.08 19.07 0.19
CA LEU A 176 5.88 18.59 0.91
C LEU A 176 5.92 18.89 2.42
N ASN A 177 7.11 19.04 3.01
CA ASN A 177 7.28 19.23 4.45
C ASN A 177 7.79 20.65 4.81
N LYS A 178 7.99 21.56 3.85
CA LYS A 178 8.62 22.88 4.09
C LYS A 178 7.76 23.84 4.91
N ASN A 179 6.43 23.73 4.78
CA ASN A 179 5.48 24.69 5.35
C ASN A 179 4.87 24.21 6.68
N GLY A 180 5.40 23.14 7.27
CA GLY A 180 4.83 22.57 8.50
C GLY A 180 3.40 22.13 8.26
N VAL A 181 3.20 20.99 7.60
CA VAL A 181 1.93 20.29 7.76
C VAL A 181 1.87 19.90 9.22
N GLU A 182 0.98 20.55 9.97
CA GLU A 182 0.65 20.21 11.34
C GLU A 182 0.40 18.70 11.36
N GLN A 183 1.23 17.95 12.10
CA GLN A 183 1.12 16.50 12.20
C GLN A 183 -0.23 16.22 12.87
N VAL A 184 -1.25 15.91 12.07
CA VAL A 184 -2.55 15.52 12.59
C VAL A 184 -2.39 14.09 13.12
N TYR A 185 -2.13 13.99 14.42
CA TYR A 185 -2.14 12.70 15.13
C TYR A 185 -3.58 12.22 15.17
N CYS A 186 -3.91 11.31 14.28
CA CYS A 186 -5.23 10.77 14.23
C CYS A 186 -5.39 9.64 15.27
N THR A 187 -6.34 9.75 16.20
CA THR A 187 -6.42 8.84 17.38
C THR A 187 -7.21 7.54 17.17
N ALA A 188 -8.01 7.40 16.10
CA ALA A 188 -8.83 6.20 15.84
C ALA A 188 -8.87 5.78 14.36
N ASP A 189 -8.51 4.56 13.96
CA ASP A 189 -8.30 4.19 12.54
C ASP A 189 -9.56 3.79 11.76
N ALA A 190 -10.68 3.61 12.45
CA ALA A 190 -11.98 3.32 11.86
C ALA A 190 -13.09 4.04 12.62
N MET A 191 -14.15 4.43 11.91
CA MET A 191 -15.37 4.99 12.49
C MET A 191 -16.57 4.19 12.03
N GLN A 192 -17.47 3.84 12.96
CA GLN A 192 -18.75 3.24 12.60
C GLN A 192 -19.72 4.33 12.12
N CYS A 193 -20.26 4.16 10.92
CA CYS A 193 -21.29 5.03 10.34
C CYS A 193 -22.65 4.79 11.01
N SER A 194 -23.57 5.76 10.83
CA SER A 194 -24.96 5.67 11.34
C SER A 194 -25.74 4.47 10.79
N ASP A 195 -25.30 3.96 9.64
CA ASP A 195 -25.85 2.78 9.00
C ASP A 195 -25.31 1.46 9.60
N GLY A 196 -24.23 1.49 10.39
CA GLY A 196 -23.59 0.34 11.02
C GLY A 196 -22.31 -0.16 10.31
N THR A 197 -21.96 0.35 9.12
CA THR A 197 -20.68 0.05 8.45
C THR A 197 -19.50 0.73 9.12
N TYR A 198 -18.28 0.27 8.82
CA TYR A 198 -17.05 0.94 9.23
C TYR A 198 -16.38 1.58 8.03
N VAL A 199 -15.93 2.83 8.20
CA VAL A 199 -15.11 3.53 7.22
C VAL A 199 -13.72 3.77 7.78
N GLY A 200 -12.72 3.58 6.91
CA GLY A 200 -11.36 4.03 7.17
C GLY A 200 -11.24 5.54 6.97
N ARG A 201 -10.10 6.09 7.38
CA ARG A 201 -9.79 7.51 7.20
C ARG A 201 -9.74 7.90 5.73
N SER A 202 -10.22 9.09 5.42
CA SER A 202 -10.10 9.72 4.11
C SER A 202 -9.44 11.11 4.26
N GLY A 203 -8.59 11.46 3.30
CA GLY A 203 -7.95 12.78 3.25
C GLY A 203 -6.82 13.01 4.27
N VAL A 204 -6.29 14.23 4.25
CA VAL A 204 -5.11 14.65 5.04
C VAL A 204 -5.44 15.11 6.47
N ASN A 205 -6.73 15.27 6.80
CA ASN A 205 -7.22 15.81 8.08
C ASN A 205 -7.87 14.76 9.00
N CYS A 206 -7.59 13.47 8.80
CA CYS A 206 -8.18 12.37 9.57
C CYS A 206 -9.73 12.31 9.49
N GLU A 207 -10.33 12.78 8.40
CA GLU A 207 -11.78 12.81 8.26
C GLU A 207 -12.33 11.41 7.98
N PHE A 208 -13.52 11.14 8.48
CA PHE A 208 -14.29 9.95 8.13
C PHE A 208 -15.48 10.38 7.29
N VAL A 209 -15.59 9.83 6.09
CA VAL A 209 -16.70 10.11 5.18
C VAL A 209 -17.51 8.83 5.03
N CYS A 210 -18.71 8.82 5.58
CA CYS A 210 -19.66 7.73 5.37
C CYS A 210 -20.24 7.83 3.95
N PRO A 211 -20.33 6.73 3.19
CA PRO A 211 -20.96 6.74 1.88
C PRO A 211 -22.42 7.19 1.99
N GLU A 212 -22.87 7.98 1.00
CA GLU A 212 -24.28 8.33 0.91
C GLU A 212 -25.13 7.07 0.66
N ILE A 213 -26.20 6.91 1.43
CA ILE A 213 -27.12 5.79 1.29
C ILE A 213 -27.98 6.06 0.03
N VAL A 214 -27.60 5.47 -1.09
CA VAL A 214 -28.39 5.52 -2.32
C VAL A 214 -29.54 4.54 -2.21
N VAL A 215 -30.73 5.03 -1.86
CA VAL A 215 -31.96 4.24 -1.88
C VAL A 215 -32.74 4.55 -3.15
N ASP A 216 -33.28 3.51 -3.78
CA ASP A 216 -34.16 3.66 -4.95
C ASP A 216 -35.36 4.57 -4.59
N PRO A 217 -35.63 5.62 -5.38
CA PRO A 217 -36.71 6.56 -5.10
C PRO A 217 -38.11 5.91 -5.08
N SER A 218 -38.30 4.75 -5.71
CA SER A 218 -39.56 3.99 -5.70
C SER A 218 -39.88 3.32 -4.36
N TRP A 219 -38.91 3.19 -3.45
CA TRP A 219 -39.11 2.53 -2.16
C TRP A 219 -40.00 3.35 -1.23
N LYS A 220 -40.93 2.68 -0.56
CA LYS A 220 -41.81 3.28 0.45
C LYS A 220 -41.07 3.45 1.76
N THR A 221 -41.61 4.28 2.66
CA THR A 221 -41.06 4.47 4.01
C THR A 221 -41.98 3.79 5.01
N ALA A 222 -41.41 2.94 5.87
CA ALA A 222 -42.07 2.40 7.04
C ALA A 222 -41.62 3.17 8.27
N THR A 223 -42.54 3.40 9.20
CA THR A 223 -42.26 4.08 10.45
C THR A 223 -42.77 3.22 11.60
N ASP A 224 -41.85 2.74 12.42
CA ASP A 224 -42.13 2.06 13.67
C ASP A 224 -42.11 3.09 14.80
N THR A 225 -43.30 3.58 15.16
CA THR A 225 -43.49 4.56 16.24
C THR A 225 -43.19 4.00 17.62
N LYS A 226 -43.21 2.67 17.79
CA LYS A 226 -42.94 2.02 19.08
C LYS A 226 -41.44 2.04 19.40
N ASN A 227 -40.61 1.79 18.38
CA ASN A 227 -39.15 1.80 18.51
C ASN A 227 -38.51 3.12 18.07
N GLY A 228 -39.30 4.06 17.53
CA GLY A 228 -38.80 5.35 17.05
C GLY A 228 -37.90 5.21 15.82
N ILE A 229 -38.16 4.25 14.94
CA ILE A 229 -37.33 3.97 13.76
C ILE A 229 -38.13 4.25 12.48
N SER A 230 -37.48 4.84 11.48
CA SER A 230 -37.98 4.88 10.11
C SER A 230 -36.99 4.26 9.14
N PHE A 231 -37.47 3.55 8.13
CA PHE A 231 -36.63 2.95 7.09
C PHE A 231 -37.38 2.84 5.77
N ARG A 232 -36.64 2.69 4.67
CA ARG A 232 -37.19 2.53 3.33
C ARG A 232 -37.18 1.07 2.90
N TYR A 233 -38.18 0.66 2.12
CA TYR A 233 -38.33 -0.70 1.64
C TYR A 233 -39.06 -0.77 0.27
N PRO A 234 -38.75 -1.77 -0.57
CA PRO A 234 -39.48 -2.00 -1.81
C PRO A 234 -40.85 -2.59 -1.50
N GLU A 235 -41.92 -2.13 -2.15
CA GLU A 235 -43.25 -2.70 -1.94
C GLU A 235 -43.34 -4.15 -2.47
N THR A 236 -42.61 -4.48 -3.54
CA THR A 236 -42.49 -5.81 -4.11
C THR A 236 -41.03 -6.13 -4.45
N LEU A 237 -40.66 -7.42 -4.46
CA LEU A 237 -39.28 -7.86 -4.71
C LEU A 237 -38.92 -7.99 -6.20
N SER A 238 -39.82 -7.60 -7.12
CA SER A 238 -39.65 -7.73 -8.58
C SER A 238 -39.31 -9.16 -9.06
N THR A 239 -39.79 -10.17 -8.33
CA THR A 239 -39.62 -11.60 -8.59
C THR A 239 -40.95 -12.28 -8.93
N THR A 240 -40.90 -13.38 -9.66
CA THR A 240 -42.09 -14.12 -10.10
C THR A 240 -42.47 -15.24 -9.12
N TYR A 241 -41.47 -15.99 -8.65
CA TYR A 241 -41.60 -17.19 -7.83
C TYR A 241 -41.25 -16.97 -6.37
N MET A 242 -40.69 -15.81 -6.03
CA MET A 242 -40.37 -15.40 -4.66
C MET A 242 -41.19 -14.16 -4.28
N ARG A 243 -41.67 -14.09 -3.04
CA ARG A 243 -42.44 -12.93 -2.53
C ARG A 243 -42.18 -12.71 -1.05
N ALA A 244 -42.12 -11.45 -0.64
CA ALA A 244 -42.16 -11.12 0.79
C ALA A 244 -43.57 -11.38 1.34
N PHE A 245 -43.66 -11.93 2.55
CA PHE A 245 -44.92 -12.26 3.22
C PHE A 245 -45.17 -11.34 4.41
N ASP A 246 -44.36 -11.45 5.46
CA ASP A 246 -44.39 -10.53 6.61
C ASP A 246 -43.55 -9.28 6.27
N TRP A 247 -44.17 -8.33 5.58
CA TRP A 247 -43.49 -7.18 4.96
C TRP A 247 -44.25 -5.86 5.17
N PRO A 248 -43.58 -4.72 5.45
CA PRO A 248 -42.14 -4.53 5.64
C PRO A 248 -41.58 -5.30 6.83
N PRO A 249 -40.23 -5.43 6.95
CA PRO A 249 -39.61 -6.12 8.07
C PRO A 249 -40.04 -5.54 9.42
N GLN A 250 -40.28 -6.42 10.39
CA GLN A 250 -40.51 -6.04 11.77
C GLN A 250 -39.18 -5.71 12.45
N VAL A 251 -39.15 -4.65 13.28
CA VAL A 251 -37.92 -4.18 13.91
C VAL A 251 -37.98 -4.38 15.42
N GLN A 252 -36.86 -4.83 15.99
CA GLN A 252 -36.64 -4.90 17.42
C GLN A 252 -35.27 -4.31 17.78
N ILE A 253 -35.23 -3.49 18.83
CA ILE A 253 -33.98 -2.98 19.40
C ILE A 253 -33.74 -3.68 20.73
N VAL A 254 -32.52 -4.16 20.94
CA VAL A 254 -32.08 -4.79 22.18
C VAL A 254 -30.82 -4.09 22.67
N ASP A 255 -30.77 -3.75 23.96
CA ASP A 255 -29.55 -3.21 24.57
C ASP A 255 -28.51 -4.33 24.75
N GLY A 256 -27.30 -4.09 24.26
CA GLY A 256 -26.22 -5.08 24.27
C GLY A 256 -25.47 -5.14 22.93
N ALA A 257 -24.18 -5.41 23.01
CA ALA A 257 -23.33 -5.61 21.85
C ALA A 257 -23.77 -6.85 21.05
N LEU A 258 -23.69 -6.76 19.72
CA LEU A 258 -23.99 -7.87 18.83
C LEU A 258 -23.07 -9.06 19.17
N SER A 259 -23.68 -10.18 19.58
CA SER A 259 -22.99 -11.45 19.80
C SER A 259 -23.50 -12.47 18.80
N CYS A 260 -22.62 -12.90 17.89
CA CYS A 260 -22.96 -13.91 16.89
C CYS A 260 -22.18 -15.18 17.15
N VAL A 261 -22.86 -16.24 17.58
CA VAL A 261 -22.28 -17.57 17.74
C VAL A 261 -22.93 -18.49 16.71
N ASN A 262 -22.12 -19.03 15.79
CA ASN A 262 -22.60 -19.96 14.77
C ASN A 262 -23.20 -21.21 15.44
N THR A 263 -24.52 -21.37 15.37
CA THR A 263 -25.26 -22.45 16.05
C THR A 263 -26.52 -22.86 15.27
N GLY A 264 -26.95 -24.12 15.45
CA GLY A 264 -28.22 -24.66 14.93
C GLY A 264 -28.21 -25.21 13.50
N LYS A 265 -29.37 -25.73 13.06
CA LYS A 265 -29.69 -26.14 11.68
C LYS A 265 -31.00 -25.48 11.25
N GLU A 266 -31.15 -25.19 9.95
CA GLU A 266 -32.24 -24.38 9.39
C GLU A 266 -33.66 -24.96 9.61
N ILE A 267 -33.75 -26.27 9.88
CA ILE A 267 -34.98 -27.03 10.11
C ILE A 267 -35.25 -27.38 11.59
N GLU A 268 -34.37 -26.97 12.51
CA GLU A 268 -34.57 -27.14 13.95
C GLU A 268 -35.37 -25.95 14.51
N ARG A 269 -36.12 -26.14 15.61
CA ARG A 269 -36.95 -25.07 16.23
C ARG A 269 -36.17 -23.79 16.58
N ALA A 270 -34.85 -23.85 16.69
CA ALA A 270 -33.98 -22.71 16.99
C ALA A 270 -33.47 -21.97 15.73
N GLY A 271 -33.69 -22.51 14.53
CA GLY A 271 -33.13 -21.98 13.28
C GLY A 271 -31.61 -22.15 13.17
N ARG A 272 -31.06 -21.77 12.01
CA ARG A 272 -29.59 -21.67 11.79
C ARG A 272 -29.18 -20.22 11.94
N THR A 273 -28.25 -19.95 12.86
CA THR A 273 -27.66 -18.62 13.04
C THR A 273 -26.23 -18.62 12.54
N GLU A 274 -25.90 -17.69 11.65
CA GLU A 274 -24.56 -17.54 11.09
C GLU A 274 -24.15 -16.09 10.88
N LEU A 275 -22.85 -15.84 10.98
CA LEU A 275 -22.26 -14.56 10.58
C LEU A 275 -22.26 -14.46 9.06
N ARG A 276 -22.91 -13.43 8.51
CA ARG A 276 -22.98 -13.16 7.07
C ARG A 276 -22.44 -11.76 6.78
N MET A 277 -21.60 -11.65 5.76
CA MET A 277 -21.03 -10.38 5.30
C MET A 277 -21.77 -9.91 4.05
N VAL A 278 -22.28 -8.67 4.05
CA VAL A 278 -22.93 -8.03 2.89
C VAL A 278 -22.35 -6.63 2.76
N ASP A 279 -21.69 -6.33 1.63
CA ASP A 279 -21.07 -5.02 1.34
C ASP A 279 -20.32 -4.42 2.55
N ASP A 280 -19.38 -5.22 3.10
CA ASP A 280 -18.51 -4.94 4.26
C ASP A 280 -19.21 -4.79 5.63
N ARG A 281 -20.47 -5.20 5.74
CA ARG A 281 -21.20 -5.23 7.01
C ARG A 281 -21.43 -6.66 7.50
N ALA A 282 -21.11 -6.86 8.77
CA ALA A 282 -21.38 -8.10 9.48
C ALA A 282 -22.83 -8.11 10.01
N TYR A 283 -23.56 -9.13 9.60
CA TYR A 283 -24.89 -9.47 10.11
C TYR A 283 -24.83 -10.81 10.84
N CYS A 284 -25.55 -10.92 11.95
CA CYS A 284 -25.91 -12.22 12.48
C CYS A 284 -27.28 -12.59 11.93
N VAL A 285 -27.33 -13.56 11.03
CA VAL A 285 -28.56 -13.93 10.33
C VAL A 285 -29.06 -15.25 10.89
N THR A 286 -30.28 -15.22 11.44
CA THR A 286 -31.01 -16.43 11.82
C THR A 286 -32.04 -16.75 10.76
N ALA A 287 -31.98 -17.95 10.18
CA ALA A 287 -32.94 -18.44 9.19
C ALA A 287 -33.68 -19.67 9.71
N LEU A 288 -35.01 -19.66 9.56
CA LEU A 288 -35.91 -20.77 9.88
C LEU A 288 -36.81 -21.04 8.68
N SER A 289 -36.73 -22.26 8.13
CA SER A 289 -37.48 -22.66 6.93
C SER A 289 -38.58 -23.66 7.27
N GLU A 290 -39.82 -23.33 6.90
CA GLU A 290 -40.99 -24.20 7.02
C GLU A 290 -41.60 -24.48 5.64
N GLY A 291 -41.79 -25.76 5.33
CA GLY A 291 -42.47 -26.19 4.10
C GLY A 291 -43.99 -26.24 4.29
N ALA A 292 -44.73 -25.53 3.45
CA ALA A 292 -46.19 -25.64 3.34
C ALA A 292 -46.57 -26.07 1.91
N ALA A 293 -47.76 -26.63 1.72
CA ALA A 293 -48.19 -27.19 0.42
C ALA A 293 -47.94 -26.21 -0.75
N GLY A 294 -46.92 -26.51 -1.56
CA GLY A 294 -46.54 -25.76 -2.76
C GLY A 294 -45.61 -24.55 -2.56
N SER A 295 -45.18 -24.23 -1.33
CA SER A 295 -44.24 -23.12 -1.08
C SER A 295 -43.39 -23.38 0.17
N THR A 296 -42.16 -22.87 0.17
CA THR A 296 -41.31 -22.81 1.36
C THR A 296 -41.34 -21.38 1.91
N TYR A 297 -41.58 -21.25 3.20
CA TYR A 297 -41.49 -19.97 3.92
C TYR A 297 -40.21 -19.98 4.72
N THR A 298 -39.32 -19.03 4.46
CA THR A 298 -38.10 -18.84 5.21
C THR A 298 -38.19 -17.51 5.95
N GLN A 299 -38.27 -17.58 7.27
CA GLN A 299 -38.17 -16.41 8.12
C GLN A 299 -36.69 -16.10 8.35
N TYR A 300 -36.31 -14.85 8.09
CA TYR A 300 -34.98 -14.34 8.34
C TYR A 300 -35.03 -13.27 9.43
N ALA A 301 -34.11 -13.33 10.39
CA ALA A 301 -33.84 -12.27 11.34
C ALA A 301 -32.39 -11.79 11.15
N TYR A 302 -32.24 -10.53 10.71
CA TYR A 302 -30.94 -9.87 10.52
C TYR A 302 -30.63 -9.00 11.73
N ALA A 303 -29.68 -9.43 12.55
CA ALA A 303 -29.18 -8.66 13.67
C ALA A 303 -27.90 -7.89 13.28
N VAL A 304 -27.87 -6.58 13.58
CA VAL A 304 -26.73 -5.70 13.36
C VAL A 304 -26.46 -4.85 14.60
N GLY A 305 -25.18 -4.64 14.91
CA GLY A 305 -24.77 -3.75 15.99
C GLY A 305 -24.79 -2.29 15.54
N LYS A 306 -25.48 -1.42 16.29
CA LYS A 306 -25.40 0.04 16.18
C LYS A 306 -25.02 0.62 17.55
N GLY A 307 -23.74 0.96 17.72
CA GLY A 307 -23.22 1.42 19.01
C GLY A 307 -23.35 0.37 20.10
N LEU A 308 -24.07 0.68 21.19
CA LEU A 308 -24.32 -0.24 22.32
C LEU A 308 -25.59 -1.07 22.17
N GLN A 309 -26.30 -0.93 21.04
CA GLN A 309 -27.56 -1.61 20.78
C GLN A 309 -27.44 -2.57 19.60
N THR A 310 -28.28 -3.59 19.62
CA THR A 310 -28.46 -4.54 18.51
C THR A 310 -29.83 -4.32 17.91
N TRP A 311 -29.87 -4.05 16.61
CA TRP A 311 -31.10 -3.89 15.85
C TRP A 311 -31.37 -5.17 15.07
N ILE A 312 -32.59 -5.69 15.17
CA ILE A 312 -33.00 -6.95 14.57
C ILE A 312 -34.14 -6.67 13.60
N PHE A 313 -33.95 -7.01 12.33
CA PHE A 313 -34.96 -6.89 11.28
C PHE A 313 -35.44 -8.28 10.89
N THR A 314 -36.73 -8.54 11.08
CA THR A 314 -37.33 -9.84 10.80
C THR A 314 -38.27 -9.75 9.61
N ALA A 315 -38.07 -10.61 8.62
CA ALA A 315 -38.93 -10.69 7.43
C ALA A 315 -39.06 -12.13 6.95
N THR A 316 -40.19 -12.45 6.31
CA THR A 316 -40.47 -13.79 5.79
C THR A 316 -40.47 -13.77 4.26
N LEU A 317 -39.64 -14.62 3.66
CA LEU A 317 -39.59 -14.85 2.23
C LEU A 317 -40.33 -16.14 1.89
N ARG A 318 -41.34 -16.02 1.03
CA ARG A 318 -42.06 -17.17 0.47
C ARG A 318 -41.48 -17.49 -0.92
N ALA A 319 -41.01 -18.70 -1.10
CA ALA A 319 -40.57 -19.23 -2.40
C ALA A 319 -41.50 -20.36 -2.86
N SER A 320 -41.94 -20.29 -4.13
CA SER A 320 -42.66 -21.41 -4.75
C SER A 320 -41.77 -22.65 -4.86
N GLN A 321 -42.35 -23.83 -4.67
CA GLN A 321 -41.63 -25.09 -4.90
C GLN A 321 -41.53 -25.35 -6.41
N CYS A 322 -40.32 -25.24 -6.96
CA CYS A 322 -40.11 -25.34 -8.41
C CYS A 322 -40.52 -26.70 -9.00
N GLY A 323 -40.47 -27.77 -8.19
CA GLY A 323 -40.94 -29.10 -8.59
C GLY A 323 -42.44 -29.20 -8.91
N ASN A 324 -43.22 -28.15 -8.65
CA ASN A 324 -44.63 -28.08 -9.05
C ASN A 324 -44.83 -27.58 -10.49
N TYR A 325 -43.76 -27.20 -11.19
CA TYR A 325 -43.82 -26.71 -12.57
C TYR A 325 -43.14 -27.69 -13.52
N ASN A 326 -43.55 -27.66 -14.80
CA ASN A 326 -42.87 -28.37 -15.88
C ASN A 326 -41.84 -27.45 -16.55
N ASP A 327 -40.91 -28.04 -17.29
CA ASP A 327 -39.96 -27.27 -18.10
C ASP A 327 -40.72 -26.50 -19.21
N PRO A 328 -40.40 -25.21 -19.47
CA PRO A 328 -39.23 -24.46 -18.99
C PRO A 328 -39.41 -23.74 -17.65
N GLN A 329 -40.63 -23.62 -17.13
CA GLN A 329 -40.95 -22.81 -15.94
C GLN A 329 -40.25 -23.29 -14.67
N ARG A 330 -40.01 -24.61 -14.56
CA ARG A 330 -39.21 -25.16 -13.45
C ARG A 330 -37.79 -24.61 -13.46
N ILE A 331 -37.16 -24.54 -14.63
CA ILE A 331 -35.80 -24.02 -14.82
C ILE A 331 -35.77 -22.52 -14.50
N GLU A 332 -36.75 -21.75 -14.97
CA GLU A 332 -36.89 -20.32 -14.66
C GLU A 332 -37.03 -20.09 -13.14
N CYS A 333 -37.85 -20.90 -12.46
CA CYS A 333 -38.01 -20.86 -11.01
C CYS A 333 -36.71 -21.20 -10.27
N GLU A 334 -35.98 -22.23 -10.71
CA GLU A 334 -34.70 -22.63 -10.12
C GLU A 334 -33.64 -21.52 -10.28
N GLN A 335 -33.54 -20.94 -11.48
CA GLN A 335 -32.62 -19.84 -11.76
C GLN A 335 -32.95 -18.56 -10.98
N GLU A 336 -34.22 -18.17 -10.90
CA GLU A 336 -34.62 -17.00 -10.10
C GLU A 336 -34.26 -17.19 -8.63
N ARG A 337 -34.49 -18.39 -8.08
CA ARG A 337 -34.18 -18.70 -6.68
C ARG A 337 -32.69 -18.72 -6.37
N GLU A 338 -31.86 -19.11 -7.33
CA GLU A 338 -30.40 -19.11 -7.18
C GLU A 338 -29.82 -17.69 -7.35
N ALA A 339 -30.40 -16.89 -8.23
CA ALA A 339 -29.91 -15.55 -8.54
C ALA A 339 -30.43 -14.46 -7.60
N PHE A 340 -31.58 -14.66 -6.94
CA PHE A 340 -32.19 -13.65 -6.10
C PHE A 340 -31.44 -13.46 -4.78
N ASP A 341 -30.75 -12.32 -4.69
CA ASP A 341 -29.99 -11.92 -3.52
C ASP A 341 -30.89 -11.17 -2.51
N PHE A 342 -31.50 -11.92 -1.60
CA PHE A 342 -32.30 -11.34 -0.53
C PHE A 342 -31.45 -10.58 0.51
N ASP A 343 -30.19 -10.97 0.69
CA ASP A 343 -29.27 -10.33 1.63
C ASP A 343 -28.99 -8.87 1.23
N SER A 344 -28.74 -8.61 -0.06
CA SER A 344 -28.55 -7.25 -0.58
C SER A 344 -29.80 -6.38 -0.42
N VAL A 345 -31.00 -6.94 -0.57
CA VAL A 345 -32.26 -6.21 -0.35
C VAL A 345 -32.37 -5.81 1.12
N MET A 346 -32.15 -6.75 2.04
CA MET A 346 -32.22 -6.49 3.48
C MET A 346 -31.15 -5.51 3.93
N ASP A 347 -29.92 -5.60 3.41
CA ASP A 347 -28.85 -4.67 3.73
C ASP A 347 -29.21 -3.22 3.36
N LYS A 348 -29.78 -3.00 2.17
CA LYS A 348 -30.25 -1.67 1.75
C LYS A 348 -31.37 -1.12 2.63
N ILE A 349 -32.30 -1.98 3.05
CA ILE A 349 -33.37 -1.60 3.99
C ILE A 349 -32.76 -1.15 5.31
N ILE A 350 -31.87 -1.97 5.89
CA ILE A 350 -31.24 -1.72 7.18
C ILE A 350 -30.35 -0.47 7.13
N ARG A 351 -29.65 -0.24 6.01
CA ARG A 351 -28.89 1.00 5.74
C ARG A 351 -29.76 2.24 5.83
N SER A 352 -30.93 2.20 5.23
CA SER A 352 -31.86 3.33 5.23
C SER A 352 -32.52 3.60 6.60
N ALA A 353 -32.31 2.72 7.58
CA ALA A 353 -32.96 2.82 8.88
C ALA A 353 -32.32 3.89 9.78
N THR A 354 -33.15 4.83 10.23
CA THR A 354 -32.78 5.98 11.07
C THR A 354 -33.67 6.07 12.31
N ILE A 355 -33.13 6.64 13.39
CA ILE A 355 -33.92 6.99 14.58
C ILE A 355 -34.65 8.30 14.28
N LEU A 356 -35.92 8.38 14.67
CA LEU A 356 -36.80 9.55 14.54
C LEU A 356 -36.44 10.70 15.49
#